data_AF-A0A316YGU3-F1
#
_entry.id   AF-A0A316YGU3-F1
#
_cell.length_a   1.000
_cell.length_b   1.000
_cell.length_c   1.000
_cell.angle_alpha   90.00
_cell.angle_beta   90.00
_cell.angle_gamma   90.00
#
_symmetry.space_group_name_H-M   'P 1'
#
loop_
_entity.id
_entity.type
_entity.pdbx_description
1 polymer ?
#
loop_
_entity_poly.entity_id
_entity_poly.type
_entity_poly.pdbx_seq_one_letter_code
_entity_poly.pdbx_strand_id
1 'polypeptide(L)'
;MAAAAVLPPVRPPPPMDVDIEEDDDQELDKVFAQVDEKSLDQIDSAEPMAILAYYRHLLPWKHLFLWLNRSSSPTVATRNFTHREFAFTLQNEAYLRYQSFSSAEELKREVCRLNPARFEIGPVYTAKPKDRKTVQKTMFKPVSRELVFDIDMTDYDEIRTCCSGKGICKRCWAFIAVAVEVLDATLRQDFGFKHLLWVYSGRRGIHCWISDDEACSLSDEARKSLTGWLDVVKGSANQVKKVDAGPINAHGRTLHPSLRRAIGGEGEASGPLKRAFVSTILEDQDCFKQKSHSDTLLELLPASEADAIGRLRAKWEKEPFRSSTNKWTDIMEQASRAGDKKRNAIWKPCLEDVILQYTYPRIDLEVSKHLNHLLKSPFVIHPGTGRVCVPLDPANIWAFDPTDGCPTVARLLKELQTVDADAGVTGKRGDKVLTNVKGNWERTSLRPFVEIMDRHCQAIMKEQKFIKQEMDSKSVDAW
;
A
#
# COMPACT_ATOMS: atom_id res chain seq x y z
N MET A 1 59.48 -17.37 19.64
CA MET A 1 59.15 -17.35 18.19
C MET A 1 58.10 -16.28 17.98
N ALA A 2 58.48 -15.17 17.34
CA ALA A 2 57.58 -14.06 17.05
C ALA A 2 56.77 -14.38 15.78
N ALA A 3 55.44 -14.27 15.86
CA ALA A 3 54.57 -14.38 14.70
C ALA A 3 54.47 -13.02 13.98
N ALA A 4 54.70 -13.02 12.68
CA ALA A 4 54.72 -11.85 11.83
C ALA A 4 53.32 -11.20 11.69
N ALA A 5 53.29 -9.87 11.75
CA ALA A 5 52.10 -9.06 11.51
C ALA A 5 51.76 -8.99 10.02
N VAL A 6 50.50 -9.27 9.67
CA VAL A 6 49.96 -9.10 8.31
C VAL A 6 49.42 -7.67 8.17
N LEU A 7 49.93 -6.92 7.19
CA LEU A 7 49.47 -5.57 6.87
C LEU A 7 48.05 -5.60 6.24
N PRO A 8 47.21 -4.57 6.49
CA PRO A 8 45.91 -4.47 5.85
C PRO A 8 46.02 -4.13 4.35
N PRO A 9 45.05 -4.53 3.52
CA PRO A 9 45.07 -4.28 2.09
C PRO A 9 45.01 -2.78 1.77
N VAL A 10 45.81 -2.36 0.78
CA VAL A 10 45.89 -0.99 0.26
C VAL A 10 44.53 -0.57 -0.31
N ARG A 11 44.07 0.62 0.10
CA ARG A 11 42.81 1.23 -0.36
C ARG A 11 42.95 1.62 -1.84
N PRO A 12 41.96 1.34 -2.71
CA PRO A 12 41.97 1.87 -4.08
C PRO A 12 41.88 3.40 -4.05
N PRO A 13 42.45 4.09 -5.07
CA PRO A 13 42.41 5.55 -5.15
C PRO A 13 40.97 6.05 -5.26
N PRO A 14 40.69 7.29 -4.83
CA PRO A 14 39.37 7.90 -5.02
C PRO A 14 39.06 7.96 -6.52
N PRO A 15 37.79 7.78 -6.93
CA PRO A 15 37.40 8.00 -8.32
C PRO A 15 37.72 9.46 -8.67
N MET A 16 38.41 9.66 -9.80
CA MET A 16 38.63 10.99 -10.34
C MET A 16 37.27 11.63 -10.63
N ASP A 17 37.15 12.92 -10.31
CA ASP A 17 36.04 13.75 -10.76
C ASP A 17 36.00 13.69 -12.30
N VAL A 18 35.07 12.91 -12.82
CA VAL A 18 34.74 12.95 -14.25
C VAL A 18 33.68 14.03 -14.36
N ASP A 19 34.06 15.17 -14.90
CA ASP A 19 33.10 16.16 -15.40
C ASP A 19 32.27 15.45 -16.47
N ILE A 20 31.02 15.13 -16.13
CA ILE A 20 30.05 14.58 -17.08
C ILE A 20 29.50 15.77 -17.85
N GLU A 21 30.12 16.03 -19.01
CA GLU A 21 29.65 16.99 -20.01
C GLU A 21 28.30 16.54 -20.60
N GLU A 22 27.54 17.51 -21.13
CA GLU A 22 26.19 17.37 -21.72
C GLU A 22 26.08 16.39 -22.92
N ASP A 23 27.17 15.71 -23.29
CA ASP A 23 27.27 14.80 -24.45
C ASP A 23 26.68 13.40 -24.20
N ASP A 24 26.60 12.93 -22.94
CA ASP A 24 26.07 11.60 -22.62
C ASP A 24 24.54 11.46 -22.87
N ASP A 25 23.80 12.57 -22.77
CA ASP A 25 22.36 12.58 -23.06
C ASP A 25 22.09 12.38 -24.57
N GLN A 26 23.00 12.80 -25.45
CA GLN A 26 22.88 12.61 -26.90
C GLN A 26 23.24 11.17 -27.33
N GLU A 27 24.19 10.53 -26.66
CA GLU A 27 24.55 9.12 -26.88
C GLU A 27 23.40 8.19 -26.49
N LEU A 28 22.76 8.43 -25.35
CA LEU A 28 21.60 7.66 -24.89
C LEU A 28 20.38 7.85 -25.80
N ASP A 29 20.11 9.07 -26.28
CA ASP A 29 19.05 9.34 -27.26
C ASP A 29 19.29 8.64 -28.61
N LYS A 30 20.55 8.46 -29.02
CA LYS A 30 20.91 7.65 -30.21
C LYS A 30 20.69 6.16 -29.98
N VAL A 31 20.95 5.66 -28.76
CA VAL A 31 20.63 4.27 -28.39
C VAL A 31 19.12 4.03 -28.45
N PHE A 32 18.29 5.00 -28.04
CA PHE A 32 16.83 4.94 -28.18
C PHE A 32 16.36 4.89 -29.65
N ALA A 33 17.08 5.53 -30.56
CA ALA A 33 16.79 5.47 -32.00
C ALA A 33 17.22 4.14 -32.66
N GLN A 34 18.03 3.33 -31.98
CA GLN A 34 18.55 2.04 -32.47
C GLN A 34 17.86 0.82 -31.84
N VAL A 35 16.88 1.00 -30.95
CA VAL A 35 16.10 -0.12 -30.43
C VAL A 35 15.19 -0.66 -31.53
N ASP A 36 15.48 -1.87 -32.00
CA ASP A 36 14.76 -2.55 -33.07
C ASP A 36 13.27 -2.74 -32.70
N GLU A 37 12.39 -2.09 -33.48
CA GLU A 37 10.92 -2.12 -33.37
C GLU A 37 10.35 -3.55 -33.36
N LYS A 38 11.08 -4.55 -33.87
CA LYS A 38 10.66 -5.96 -33.88
C LYS A 38 11.07 -6.77 -32.66
N SER A 39 11.82 -6.20 -31.74
CA SER A 39 12.20 -6.88 -30.50
C SER A 39 11.18 -6.69 -29.37
N LEU A 40 10.25 -5.72 -29.45
CA LEU A 40 9.34 -5.33 -28.36
C LEU A 40 8.16 -6.27 -28.09
N ASP A 41 7.97 -7.32 -28.89
CA ASP A 41 6.99 -8.36 -28.61
C ASP A 41 7.68 -9.52 -27.86
N GLN A 42 7.48 -9.54 -26.53
CA GLN A 42 8.05 -10.44 -25.49
C GLN A 42 9.32 -9.96 -24.76
N ILE A 43 9.50 -8.65 -24.54
CA ILE A 43 10.53 -8.14 -23.61
C ILE A 43 9.93 -7.96 -22.21
N ASP A 44 10.63 -8.52 -21.22
CA ASP A 44 10.26 -8.43 -19.81
C ASP A 44 10.02 -6.97 -19.42
N SER A 45 8.80 -6.68 -18.97
CA SER A 45 8.34 -5.33 -18.64
C SER A 45 9.08 -4.66 -17.47
N ALA A 46 10.19 -5.22 -16.99
CA ALA A 46 11.02 -4.66 -15.93
C ALA A 46 12.52 -4.62 -16.26
N GLU A 47 12.89 -4.70 -17.54
CA GLU A 47 14.29 -4.51 -17.99
C GLU A 47 14.89 -3.20 -17.44
N PRO A 48 16.16 -3.19 -16.98
CA PRO A 48 16.78 -2.02 -16.38
C PRO A 48 16.71 -0.76 -17.25
N MET A 49 16.82 -0.88 -18.57
CA MET A 49 16.73 0.26 -19.48
C MET A 49 15.32 0.83 -19.57
N ALA A 50 14.28 -0.01 -19.52
CA ALA A 50 12.89 0.44 -19.49
C ALA A 50 12.59 1.18 -18.16
N ILE A 51 13.08 0.65 -17.03
CA ILE A 51 12.98 1.30 -15.73
C ILE A 51 13.68 2.67 -15.73
N LEU A 52 14.89 2.75 -16.28
CA LEU A 52 15.64 4.00 -16.40
C LEU A 52 14.88 5.05 -17.24
N ALA A 53 14.36 4.64 -18.39
CA ALA A 53 13.55 5.50 -19.25
C ALA A 53 12.31 6.03 -18.51
N TYR A 54 11.63 5.16 -17.75
CA TYR A 54 10.50 5.56 -16.92
C TYR A 54 10.89 6.58 -15.84
N TYR A 55 11.98 6.35 -15.11
CA TYR A 55 12.45 7.31 -14.10
C TYR A 55 12.86 8.65 -14.72
N ARG A 56 13.45 8.66 -15.92
CA ARG A 56 13.84 9.90 -16.59
C ARG A 56 12.64 10.72 -17.07
N HIS A 57 11.65 10.06 -17.66
CA HIS A 57 10.62 10.73 -18.46
C HIS A 57 9.21 10.72 -17.84
N LEU A 58 8.86 9.71 -17.04
CA LEU A 58 7.46 9.47 -16.65
C LEU A 58 7.21 9.59 -15.15
N LEU A 59 8.18 9.28 -14.29
CA LEU A 59 7.97 9.38 -12.85
C LEU A 59 7.63 10.83 -12.44
N PRO A 60 6.54 11.07 -11.69
CA PRO A 60 6.09 12.42 -11.34
C PRO A 60 6.91 13.02 -10.18
N TRP A 61 8.19 13.29 -10.41
CA TRP A 61 9.16 13.76 -9.40
C TRP A 61 8.69 14.99 -8.62
N LYS A 62 8.07 15.95 -9.31
CA LYS A 62 7.49 17.14 -8.68
C LYS A 62 6.44 16.77 -7.64
N HIS A 63 5.50 15.88 -7.98
CA HIS A 63 4.44 15.48 -7.06
C HIS A 63 5.00 14.68 -5.88
N LEU A 64 5.96 13.79 -6.11
CA LEU A 64 6.64 13.06 -5.05
C LEU A 64 7.35 14.02 -4.07
N PHE A 65 8.04 15.04 -4.59
CA PHE A 65 8.66 16.09 -3.78
C PHE A 65 7.63 16.91 -3.01
N LEU A 66 6.57 17.39 -3.65
CA LEU A 66 5.52 18.18 -3.00
C LEU A 66 4.86 17.42 -1.85
N TRP A 67 4.50 16.15 -2.10
CA TRP A 67 3.95 15.27 -1.10
C TRP A 67 4.88 15.09 0.09
N LEU A 68 6.16 14.77 -0.13
CA LEU A 68 7.10 14.49 0.97
C LEU A 68 7.59 15.75 1.70
N ASN A 69 7.64 16.88 1.00
CA ASN A 69 8.09 18.15 1.58
C ASN A 69 7.03 18.78 2.49
N ARG A 70 5.73 18.53 2.25
CA ARG A 70 4.59 18.98 3.07
C ARG A 70 4.70 20.44 3.50
N SER A 71 5.00 21.33 2.55
CA SER A 71 5.28 22.75 2.80
C SER A 71 4.23 23.64 2.15
N SER A 72 3.89 24.75 2.81
CA SER A 72 3.07 25.82 2.24
C SER A 72 3.78 26.54 1.07
N SER A 73 5.12 26.47 1.02
CA SER A 73 5.96 26.94 -0.08
C SER A 73 6.46 25.76 -0.92
N PRO A 74 5.92 25.55 -2.14
CA PRO A 74 6.20 24.38 -2.96
C PRO A 74 7.61 24.34 -3.57
N THR A 75 8.34 25.45 -3.58
CA THR A 75 9.65 25.57 -4.23
C THR A 75 10.82 25.43 -3.27
N VAL A 76 10.58 25.53 -1.96
CA VAL A 76 11.64 25.51 -0.94
C VAL A 76 11.61 24.18 -0.21
N ALA A 77 12.71 23.42 -0.30
CA ALA A 77 12.87 22.19 0.44
C ALA A 77 13.01 22.48 1.94
N THR A 78 12.19 21.81 2.74
CA THR A 78 12.20 21.89 4.20
C THR A 78 12.96 20.70 4.78
N ARG A 79 13.01 20.62 6.11
CA ARG A 79 13.54 19.44 6.81
C ARG A 79 12.77 18.15 6.47
N ASN A 80 11.48 18.25 6.14
CA ASN A 80 10.65 17.10 5.77
C ASN A 80 11.18 16.36 4.53
N PHE A 81 11.86 17.07 3.63
CA PHE A 81 12.52 16.47 2.46
C PHE A 81 14.01 16.25 2.70
N THR A 82 14.73 17.29 3.13
CA THR A 82 16.21 17.26 3.23
C THR A 82 16.76 16.28 4.26
N HIS A 83 15.98 15.95 5.29
CA HIS A 83 16.37 15.02 6.35
C HIS A 83 15.65 13.67 6.24
N ARG A 84 14.97 13.42 5.12
CA ARG A 84 14.25 12.18 4.89
C ARG A 84 15.18 11.09 4.39
N GLU A 85 15.03 9.90 4.96
CA GLU A 85 15.70 8.72 4.46
C GLU A 85 15.00 8.19 3.21
N PHE A 86 15.80 7.88 2.20
CA PHE A 86 15.45 6.99 1.11
C PHE A 86 16.37 5.76 1.16
N ALA A 87 15.83 4.61 0.77
CA ALA A 87 16.64 3.43 0.52
C ALA A 87 16.44 2.91 -0.90
N PHE A 88 17.52 2.46 -1.51
CA PHE A 88 17.53 1.96 -2.89
C PHE A 88 17.86 0.47 -2.89
N THR A 89 17.02 -0.33 -3.55
CA THR A 89 17.38 -1.69 -3.95
C THR A 89 17.84 -1.64 -5.40
N LEU A 90 19.12 -1.87 -5.64
CA LEU A 90 19.70 -1.87 -6.98
C LEU A 90 19.31 -3.15 -7.75
N GLN A 91 19.56 -3.17 -9.06
CA GLN A 91 19.28 -4.32 -9.94
C GLN A 91 20.02 -5.60 -9.51
N ASN A 92 21.16 -5.45 -8.84
CA ASN A 92 21.95 -6.55 -8.28
C ASN A 92 21.56 -6.88 -6.82
N GLU A 93 20.39 -6.44 -6.36
CA GLU A 93 19.87 -6.61 -4.99
C GLU A 93 20.69 -5.91 -3.88
N ALA A 94 21.70 -5.10 -4.23
CA ALA A 94 22.40 -4.29 -3.25
C ALA A 94 21.43 -3.27 -2.61
N TYR A 95 21.41 -3.23 -1.28
CA TYR A 95 20.50 -2.40 -0.52
C TYR A 95 21.22 -1.21 0.11
N LEU A 96 20.95 0.00 -0.39
CA LEU A 96 21.58 1.25 0.01
C LEU A 96 20.64 2.07 0.88
N ARG A 97 20.86 2.06 2.19
CA ARG A 97 20.09 2.87 3.15
C ARG A 97 20.69 4.26 3.39
N TYR A 98 19.90 5.08 4.08
CA TYR A 98 20.29 6.41 4.55
C TYR A 98 20.72 7.36 3.43
N GLN A 99 20.07 7.27 2.27
CA GLN A 99 20.17 8.29 1.23
C GLN A 99 19.28 9.48 1.61
N SER A 100 19.65 10.70 1.22
CA SER A 100 18.85 11.90 1.47
C SER A 100 19.24 13.03 0.52
N PHE A 101 18.27 13.83 0.10
CA PHE A 101 18.42 14.75 -1.03
C PHE A 101 17.93 16.15 -0.68
N SER A 102 18.52 17.16 -1.31
CA SER A 102 18.21 18.57 -1.07
C SER A 102 17.08 19.09 -1.96
N SER A 103 16.82 18.43 -3.09
CA SER A 103 15.75 18.78 -4.03
C SER A 103 15.22 17.58 -4.81
N ALA A 104 14.12 17.76 -5.55
CA ALA A 104 13.56 16.76 -6.45
C ALA A 104 14.56 16.38 -7.56
N GLU A 105 15.34 17.34 -8.04
CA GLU A 105 16.32 17.20 -9.11
C GLU A 105 17.52 16.38 -8.63
N GLU A 106 18.00 16.59 -7.40
CA GLU A 106 19.09 15.78 -6.80
C GLU A 106 18.63 14.32 -6.66
N LEU A 107 17.41 14.10 -6.16
CA LEU A 107 16.82 12.76 -6.06
C LEU A 107 16.66 12.11 -7.45
N LYS A 108 16.09 12.82 -8.43
CA LYS A 108 15.92 12.33 -9.80
C LYS A 108 17.27 11.93 -10.41
N ARG A 109 18.27 12.81 -10.30
CA ARG A 109 19.62 12.56 -10.86
C ARG A 109 20.22 11.29 -10.27
N GLU A 110 20.16 11.14 -8.95
CA GLU A 110 20.75 9.97 -8.29
C GLU A 110 19.99 8.68 -8.59
N VAL A 111 18.65 8.71 -8.63
CA VAL A 111 17.84 7.55 -9.04
C VAL A 111 18.14 7.17 -10.49
N CYS A 112 18.28 8.13 -11.41
CA CYS A 112 18.64 7.84 -12.80
C CYS A 112 20.08 7.31 -12.93
N ARG A 113 21.02 7.80 -12.11
CA ARG A 113 22.41 7.36 -12.12
C ARG A 113 22.58 5.93 -11.59
N LEU A 114 21.89 5.60 -10.50
CA LEU A 114 21.96 4.28 -9.87
C LEU A 114 20.99 3.25 -10.46
N ASN A 115 19.94 3.71 -11.15
CA ASN A 115 18.89 2.91 -11.76
C ASN A 115 18.35 1.77 -10.84
N PRO A 116 17.84 2.09 -9.64
CA PRO A 116 17.40 1.08 -8.69
C PRO A 116 16.17 0.31 -9.20
N ALA A 117 16.10 -0.99 -8.93
CA ALA A 117 14.92 -1.80 -9.20
C ALA A 117 13.68 -1.27 -8.47
N ARG A 118 13.87 -0.72 -7.26
CA ARG A 118 12.87 0.03 -6.50
C ARG A 118 13.54 0.94 -5.48
N PHE A 119 12.81 1.93 -5.00
CA PHE A 119 13.21 2.71 -3.83
C PHE A 119 12.08 2.83 -2.81
N GLU A 120 12.49 3.01 -1.57
CA GLU A 120 11.64 3.05 -0.38
C GLU A 120 11.83 4.38 0.33
N ILE A 121 10.77 4.82 0.99
CA ILE A 121 10.73 6.07 1.74
C ILE A 121 10.72 5.74 3.23
N GLY A 122 11.64 6.36 3.97
CA GLY A 122 11.78 6.24 5.41
C GLY A 122 11.38 7.53 6.14
N PRO A 123 11.72 7.62 7.44
CA PRO A 123 11.41 8.78 8.26
C PRO A 123 12.26 10.00 7.93
N VAL A 124 11.82 11.13 8.45
CA VAL A 124 12.61 12.34 8.65
C VAL A 124 13.45 12.18 9.92
N TYR A 125 14.73 12.52 9.85
CA TYR A 125 15.69 12.42 10.95
C TYR A 125 16.09 13.79 11.53
N THR A 126 16.73 13.77 12.70
CA THR A 126 17.34 14.94 13.34
C THR A 126 18.50 15.56 12.55
N ALA A 127 19.17 14.79 11.70
CA ALA A 127 20.22 15.22 10.77
C ALA A 127 20.02 14.55 9.41
N LYS A 128 20.69 15.04 8.36
CA LYS A 128 20.62 14.42 7.03
C LYS A 128 21.11 12.96 7.08
N PRO A 129 20.30 11.97 6.64
CA PRO A 129 20.69 10.56 6.66
C PRO A 129 22.04 10.24 5.99
N LYS A 130 22.37 10.91 4.88
CA LYS A 130 23.67 10.70 4.19
C LYS A 130 24.87 11.07 5.07
N ASP A 131 24.67 12.00 5.99
CA ASP A 131 25.70 12.50 6.91
C ASP A 131 25.71 11.76 8.26
N ARG A 132 24.91 10.71 8.45
CA ARG A 132 24.76 10.03 9.76
C ARG A 132 26.07 9.61 10.44
N LYS A 133 27.14 9.38 9.67
CA LYS A 133 28.45 8.97 10.19
C LYS A 133 29.20 10.11 10.88
N THR A 134 28.85 11.37 10.61
CA THR A 134 29.43 12.56 11.25
C THR A 134 28.67 12.98 12.50
N VAL A 135 27.52 12.35 12.77
CA VAL A 135 26.63 12.67 13.90
C VAL A 135 26.78 11.61 14.99
N GLN A 136 26.74 12.03 16.25
CA GLN A 136 26.72 11.09 17.38
C GLN A 136 25.50 10.17 17.29
N LYS A 137 25.70 8.87 17.45
CA LYS A 137 24.66 7.84 17.28
C LYS A 137 23.42 8.07 18.16
N THR A 138 23.61 8.60 19.37
CA THR A 138 22.53 8.93 20.32
C THR A 138 21.68 10.12 19.87
N MET A 139 22.22 10.98 19.00
CA MET A 139 21.56 12.19 18.50
C MET A 139 20.86 11.96 17.15
N PHE A 140 21.25 10.94 16.38
CA PHE A 140 20.64 10.58 15.10
C PHE A 140 19.39 9.70 15.32
N LYS A 141 18.22 10.33 15.35
CA LYS A 141 16.94 9.66 15.62
C LYS A 141 15.85 10.09 14.64
N PRO A 142 14.90 9.18 14.31
CA PRO A 142 13.73 9.56 13.53
C PRO A 142 12.84 10.50 14.33
N VAL A 143 12.23 11.48 13.67
CA VAL A 143 11.38 12.51 14.31
C VAL A 143 9.98 12.59 13.73
N SER A 144 9.78 12.16 12.49
CA SER A 144 8.49 12.21 11.81
C SER A 144 8.48 11.18 10.69
N ARG A 145 7.35 10.50 10.50
CA ARG A 145 7.10 9.63 9.35
C ARG A 145 5.61 9.47 9.18
N GLU A 146 5.14 9.43 7.95
CA GLU A 146 3.76 9.05 7.65
C GLU A 146 3.36 7.78 8.43
N LEU A 147 2.13 7.75 8.96
CA LEU A 147 1.57 6.50 9.46
C LEU A 147 1.20 5.66 8.23
N VAL A 148 1.66 4.43 8.19
CA VAL A 148 1.46 3.55 7.03
C VAL A 148 0.80 2.26 7.43
N PHE A 149 0.07 1.67 6.49
CA PHE A 149 -0.49 0.32 6.61
C PHE A 149 -0.16 -0.45 5.34
N ASP A 150 0.18 -1.72 5.48
CA ASP A 150 0.40 -2.65 4.36
C ASP A 150 -0.58 -3.81 4.48
N ILE A 151 -1.21 -4.14 3.36
CA ILE A 151 -2.19 -5.22 3.22
C ILE A 151 -1.75 -6.04 2.01
N ASP A 152 -1.29 -7.27 2.26
CA ASP A 152 -0.90 -8.22 1.21
C ASP A 152 -1.96 -9.33 1.09
N MET A 153 -2.29 -9.69 -0.15
CA MET A 153 -3.21 -10.79 -0.44
C MET A 153 -2.77 -12.15 0.12
N THR A 154 -1.48 -12.39 0.41
CA THR A 154 -1.06 -13.65 1.04
C THR A 154 -1.68 -13.87 2.40
N ASP A 155 -2.00 -12.79 3.13
CA ASP A 155 -2.65 -12.93 4.42
C ASP A 155 -4.06 -13.50 4.28
N TYR A 156 -4.63 -13.54 3.08
CA TYR A 156 -5.96 -14.06 2.77
C TYR A 156 -5.90 -15.45 2.09
N ASP A 157 -4.73 -16.09 1.97
CA ASP A 157 -4.56 -17.38 1.28
C ASP A 157 -5.47 -18.50 1.83
N GLU A 158 -5.79 -18.47 3.12
CA GLU A 158 -6.68 -19.44 3.76
C GLU A 158 -8.17 -19.28 3.42
N ILE A 159 -8.57 -18.11 2.90
CA ILE A 159 -9.97 -17.78 2.64
C ILE A 159 -10.25 -17.39 1.21
N ARG A 160 -9.24 -17.36 0.33
CA ARG A 160 -9.41 -17.19 -1.11
C ARG A 160 -9.22 -18.52 -1.85
N THR A 161 -10.00 -18.73 -2.90
CA THR A 161 -10.03 -19.98 -3.67
C THR A 161 -9.60 -19.78 -5.12
N CYS A 162 -9.60 -18.55 -5.61
CA CYS A 162 -9.31 -18.24 -7.02
C CYS A 162 -7.81 -18.16 -7.35
N CYS A 163 -6.95 -17.92 -6.35
CA CYS A 163 -5.50 -17.73 -6.50
C CYS A 163 -4.80 -18.20 -5.22
N SER A 164 -3.48 -18.36 -5.28
CA SER A 164 -2.64 -18.64 -4.10
C SER A 164 -1.29 -17.91 -4.18
N GLY A 165 -0.67 -17.69 -3.02
CA GLY A 165 0.65 -17.08 -2.90
C GLY A 165 0.78 -15.76 -3.67
N LYS A 166 1.59 -15.76 -4.73
CA LYS A 166 1.92 -14.56 -5.53
C LYS A 166 0.85 -14.18 -6.57
N GLY A 167 -0.14 -15.04 -6.81
CA GLY A 167 -1.22 -14.79 -7.76
C GLY A 167 -2.22 -13.74 -7.24
N ILE A 168 -2.78 -12.96 -8.15
CA ILE A 168 -3.90 -12.05 -7.86
C ILE A 168 -4.80 -11.94 -9.10
N CYS A 169 -6.10 -11.74 -8.88
CA CYS A 169 -7.05 -11.38 -9.93
C CYS A 169 -8.12 -10.45 -9.37
N LYS A 170 -9.03 -10.00 -10.24
CA LYS A 170 -10.17 -9.15 -9.88
C LYS A 170 -11.03 -9.73 -8.75
N ARG A 171 -11.18 -11.06 -8.71
CA ARG A 171 -11.99 -11.78 -7.73
C ARG A 171 -11.44 -11.63 -6.31
N CYS A 172 -10.18 -12.00 -6.07
CA CYS A 172 -9.59 -11.83 -4.75
C CYS A 172 -9.27 -10.37 -4.41
N TRP A 173 -9.17 -9.44 -5.39
CA TRP A 173 -9.07 -8.01 -5.08
C TRP A 173 -10.21 -7.49 -4.18
N ALA A 174 -11.38 -8.14 -4.21
CA ALA A 174 -12.49 -7.86 -3.30
C ALA A 174 -12.09 -7.86 -1.81
N PHE A 175 -11.12 -8.69 -1.40
CA PHE A 175 -10.58 -8.69 -0.03
C PHE A 175 -9.85 -7.38 0.31
N ILE A 176 -9.06 -6.86 -0.63
CA ILE A 176 -8.39 -5.57 -0.47
C ILE A 176 -9.41 -4.43 -0.51
N ALA A 177 -10.39 -4.49 -1.41
CA ALA A 177 -11.41 -3.46 -1.55
C ALA A 177 -12.23 -3.27 -0.27
N VAL A 178 -12.72 -4.37 0.34
CA VAL A 178 -13.42 -4.28 1.63
C VAL A 178 -12.49 -3.82 2.75
N ALA A 179 -11.22 -4.21 2.74
CA ALA A 179 -10.25 -3.77 3.73
C ALA A 179 -10.03 -2.25 3.66
N VAL A 180 -9.89 -1.69 2.45
CA VAL A 180 -9.77 -0.24 2.22
C VAL A 180 -11.03 0.48 2.70
N GLU A 181 -12.23 -0.01 2.37
CA GLU A 181 -13.49 0.63 2.78
C GLU A 181 -13.62 0.72 4.31
N VAL A 182 -13.28 -0.37 5.03
CA VAL A 182 -13.35 -0.42 6.50
C VAL A 182 -12.27 0.45 7.14
N LEU A 183 -11.04 0.38 6.63
CA LEU A 183 -9.92 1.13 7.21
C LEU A 183 -10.03 2.63 6.91
N ASP A 184 -10.38 3.02 5.69
CA ASP A 184 -10.55 4.43 5.34
C ASP A 184 -11.64 5.08 6.20
N ALA A 185 -12.79 4.41 6.38
CA ALA A 185 -13.85 4.88 7.27
C ALA A 185 -13.38 4.98 8.72
N THR A 186 -12.65 3.99 9.23
CA THR A 186 -12.16 3.97 10.62
C THR A 186 -11.11 5.05 10.87
N LEU A 187 -10.13 5.18 9.98
CA LEU A 187 -9.06 6.18 10.07
C LEU A 187 -9.61 7.62 9.99
N ARG A 188 -10.66 7.85 9.19
CA ARG A 188 -11.30 9.17 9.07
C ARG A 188 -12.25 9.47 10.22
N GLN A 189 -13.14 8.53 10.57
CA GLN A 189 -14.23 8.79 11.52
C GLN A 189 -13.80 8.63 12.97
N ASP A 190 -12.92 7.67 13.26
CA ASP A 190 -12.53 7.37 14.64
C ASP A 190 -11.24 8.10 15.03
N PHE A 191 -10.30 8.27 14.07
CA PHE A 191 -9.02 8.95 14.31
C PHE A 191 -8.93 10.36 13.73
N GLY A 192 -9.90 10.79 12.92
CA GLY A 192 -9.94 12.16 12.38
C GLY A 192 -8.93 12.46 11.27
N PHE A 193 -8.21 11.45 10.75
CA PHE A 193 -7.20 11.66 9.71
C PHE A 193 -7.82 12.06 8.38
N LYS A 194 -7.19 13.00 7.68
CA LYS A 194 -7.73 13.60 6.45
C LYS A 194 -6.94 13.16 5.23
N HIS A 195 -5.62 13.08 5.33
CA HIS A 195 -4.71 12.91 4.20
C HIS A 195 -4.25 11.47 4.07
N LEU A 196 -5.17 10.60 3.65
CA LEU A 196 -4.91 9.20 3.34
C LEU A 196 -4.62 9.06 1.84
N LEU A 197 -3.50 8.44 1.50
CA LEU A 197 -3.11 8.06 0.14
C LEU A 197 -3.00 6.54 0.05
N TRP A 198 -3.98 5.92 -0.60
CA TRP A 198 -3.97 4.49 -0.90
C TRP A 198 -3.21 4.23 -2.18
N VAL A 199 -2.26 3.29 -2.18
CA VAL A 199 -1.32 3.04 -3.28
C VAL A 199 -1.22 1.55 -3.54
N TYR A 200 -1.55 1.14 -4.76
CA TYR A 200 -1.34 -0.24 -5.20
C TYR A 200 0.14 -0.62 -5.12
N SER A 201 0.46 -1.78 -4.54
CA SER A 201 1.86 -2.20 -4.29
C SER A 201 2.63 -2.63 -5.56
N GLY A 202 1.95 -2.59 -6.73
CA GLY A 202 2.44 -3.03 -8.03
C GLY A 202 2.28 -4.55 -8.27
N ARG A 203 1.82 -5.30 -7.27
CA ARG A 203 1.59 -6.75 -7.42
C ARG A 203 0.28 -7.22 -6.83
N ARG A 204 0.17 -7.30 -5.50
CA ARG A 204 -0.93 -8.05 -4.86
C ARG A 204 -1.40 -7.46 -3.53
N GLY A 205 -1.09 -6.20 -3.30
CA GLY A 205 -1.42 -5.54 -2.05
C GLY A 205 -1.67 -4.06 -2.27
N ILE A 206 -1.95 -3.38 -1.18
CA ILE A 206 -2.14 -1.93 -1.15
C ILE A 206 -1.49 -1.36 0.10
N HIS A 207 -0.89 -0.18 -0.05
CA HIS A 207 -0.33 0.59 1.04
C HIS A 207 -1.23 1.78 1.32
N CYS A 208 -1.44 2.13 2.59
CA CYS A 208 -1.99 3.43 2.98
C CYS A 208 -0.85 4.30 3.52
N TRP A 209 -0.81 5.56 3.11
CA TRP A 209 0.08 6.58 3.68
C TRP A 209 -0.75 7.72 4.24
N ILE A 210 -0.59 8.01 5.53
CA ILE A 210 -1.31 9.06 6.24
C ILE A 210 -0.35 10.20 6.53
N SER A 211 -0.63 11.36 5.94
CA SER A 211 0.30 12.49 5.88
C SER A 211 -0.07 13.65 6.82
N ASP A 212 -1.17 13.52 7.58
CA ASP A 212 -1.54 14.43 8.66
C ASP A 212 -0.37 14.60 9.64
N ASP A 213 -0.12 15.83 10.10
CA ASP A 213 1.03 16.11 10.97
C ASP A 213 0.95 15.34 12.29
N GLU A 214 -0.24 15.23 12.87
CA GLU A 214 -0.48 14.44 14.08
C GLU A 214 -0.16 12.96 13.87
N ALA A 215 -0.57 12.37 12.73
CA ALA A 215 -0.24 11.00 12.37
C ALA A 215 1.29 10.84 12.18
N CYS A 216 1.92 11.83 11.57
CA CYS A 216 3.35 11.81 11.29
C CYS A 216 4.21 11.87 12.55
N SER A 217 3.73 12.58 13.58
CA SER A 217 4.39 12.77 14.87
C SER A 217 4.09 11.68 15.90
N LEU A 218 3.25 10.68 15.60
CA LEU A 218 2.96 9.57 16.53
C LEU A 218 4.24 8.83 16.94
N SER A 219 4.38 8.63 18.26
CA SER A 219 5.42 7.78 18.85
C SER A 219 5.20 6.31 18.50
N ASP A 220 6.24 5.50 18.62
CA ASP A 220 6.14 4.03 18.43
C ASP A 220 5.08 3.40 19.37
N GLU A 221 4.92 3.92 20.58
CA GLU A 221 3.88 3.46 21.51
C GLU A 221 2.47 3.78 21.01
N ALA A 222 2.25 5.03 20.56
CA ALA A 222 0.95 5.43 20.02
C ALA A 222 0.61 4.66 18.73
N ARG A 223 1.61 4.42 17.85
CA ARG A 223 1.47 3.57 16.67
C ARG A 223 1.10 2.14 17.04
N LYS A 224 1.76 1.54 18.03
CA LYS A 224 1.43 0.20 18.53
C LYS A 224 -0.01 0.14 19.04
N SER A 225 -0.43 1.10 19.87
CA SER A 225 -1.80 1.16 20.38
C SER A 225 -2.84 1.29 19.27
N LEU A 226 -2.59 2.16 18.28
CA LEU A 226 -3.46 2.34 17.12
C LEU A 226 -3.53 1.07 16.26
N THR A 227 -2.39 0.45 15.97
CA THR A 227 -2.38 -0.82 15.20
C THR A 227 -3.08 -1.94 15.95
N GLY A 228 -2.93 -2.02 17.27
CA GLY A 228 -3.63 -2.99 18.12
C GLY A 228 -5.14 -2.77 18.21
N TRP A 229 -5.61 -1.53 18.02
CA TRP A 229 -7.02 -1.19 17.89
C TRP A 229 -7.62 -1.70 16.57
N LEU A 230 -6.85 -1.61 15.49
CA LEU A 230 -7.25 -2.09 14.17
C LEU A 230 -7.11 -3.60 14.02
N ASP A 231 -6.26 -4.23 14.83
CA ASP A 231 -6.01 -5.68 14.82
C ASP A 231 -7.17 -6.46 15.46
N VAL A 232 -8.02 -7.06 14.63
CA VAL A 232 -9.21 -7.83 15.05
C VAL A 232 -9.05 -9.32 14.77
N VAL A 233 -8.40 -9.68 13.67
CA VAL A 233 -8.14 -11.07 13.29
C VAL A 233 -6.80 -11.51 13.87
N LYS A 234 -6.84 -12.07 15.08
CA LYS A 234 -5.70 -12.50 15.86
C LYS A 234 -5.60 -14.02 15.87
N GLY A 235 -4.54 -14.58 15.29
CA GLY A 235 -4.26 -16.00 15.45
C GLY A 235 -3.15 -16.50 14.54
N SER A 236 -2.44 -17.53 15.01
CA SER A 236 -1.41 -18.22 14.22
C SER A 236 -2.03 -19.14 13.16
N ALA A 237 -1.21 -19.64 12.23
CA ALA A 237 -1.64 -20.60 11.22
C ALA A 237 -2.27 -21.89 11.79
N ASN A 238 -1.97 -22.23 13.05
CA ASN A 238 -2.49 -23.43 13.72
C ASN A 238 -3.82 -23.21 14.45
N GLN A 239 -4.35 -21.97 14.47
CA GLN A 239 -5.60 -21.64 15.14
C GLN A 239 -6.72 -21.45 14.14
N VAL A 240 -7.79 -22.25 14.30
CA VAL A 240 -8.99 -22.16 13.47
C VAL A 240 -9.79 -20.91 13.80
N LYS A 241 -10.11 -20.67 15.08
CA LYS A 241 -10.78 -19.44 15.52
C LYS A 241 -9.75 -18.33 15.70
N LYS A 242 -9.89 -17.24 14.94
CA LYS A 242 -8.98 -16.09 14.94
C LYS A 242 -9.64 -14.77 15.33
N VAL A 243 -10.93 -14.78 15.65
CA VAL A 243 -11.65 -13.58 16.09
C VAL A 243 -12.31 -13.88 17.41
N ASP A 244 -12.09 -12.99 18.37
CA ASP A 244 -12.87 -12.89 19.60
C ASP A 244 -13.26 -11.42 19.77
N ALA A 245 -14.46 -11.07 19.29
CA ALA A 245 -14.94 -9.70 19.33
C ALA A 245 -15.57 -9.31 20.69
N GLY A 246 -15.17 -9.98 21.78
CA GLY A 246 -15.47 -9.59 23.15
C GLY A 246 -16.51 -10.46 23.86
N PRO A 247 -16.72 -10.22 25.16
CA PRO A 247 -17.48 -11.11 26.02
C PRO A 247 -18.96 -11.16 25.64
N ILE A 248 -19.52 -12.35 25.76
CA ILE A 248 -20.95 -12.63 25.58
C ILE A 248 -21.59 -12.67 26.97
N ASN A 249 -22.67 -11.90 27.18
CA ASN A 249 -23.45 -11.94 28.41
C ASN A 249 -24.86 -12.52 28.18
N ALA A 250 -25.68 -12.59 29.23
CA ALA A 250 -27.03 -13.16 29.17
C ALA A 250 -27.97 -12.45 28.15
N HIS A 251 -27.66 -11.20 27.78
CA HIS A 251 -28.38 -10.39 26.81
C HIS A 251 -27.71 -10.38 25.42
N GLY A 252 -26.67 -11.21 25.23
CA GLY A 252 -25.87 -11.31 24.01
C GLY A 252 -24.58 -10.50 24.06
N ARG A 253 -24.06 -10.14 22.89
CA ARG A 253 -22.85 -9.35 22.74
C ARG A 253 -23.18 -7.98 22.16
N THR A 254 -22.55 -6.96 22.71
CA THR A 254 -22.51 -5.63 22.11
C THR A 254 -21.13 -5.43 21.48
N LEU A 255 -21.08 -5.40 20.15
CA LEU A 255 -19.85 -5.08 19.43
C LEU A 255 -19.43 -3.63 19.70
N HIS A 256 -18.11 -3.44 19.70
CA HIS A 256 -17.50 -2.11 19.66
C HIS A 256 -18.09 -1.28 18.49
N PRO A 257 -18.36 0.03 18.66
CA PRO A 257 -18.97 0.85 17.61
C PRO A 257 -18.31 0.74 16.22
N SER A 258 -16.97 0.71 16.16
CA SER A 258 -16.24 0.53 14.88
C SER A 258 -16.58 -0.78 14.17
N LEU A 259 -16.65 -1.89 14.92
CA LEU A 259 -17.03 -3.21 14.38
C LEU A 259 -18.51 -3.25 13.99
N ARG A 260 -19.38 -2.61 14.79
CA ARG A 260 -20.81 -2.53 14.49
C ARG A 260 -21.08 -1.76 13.19
N ARG A 261 -20.36 -0.66 12.97
CA ARG A 261 -20.37 0.11 11.71
C ARG A 261 -19.88 -0.75 10.54
N ALA A 262 -18.75 -1.45 10.71
CA ALA A 262 -18.17 -2.29 9.65
C ALA A 262 -19.08 -3.48 9.27
N ILE A 263 -19.73 -4.12 10.24
CA ILE A 263 -20.67 -5.22 10.01
C ILE A 263 -22.04 -4.73 9.50
N GLY A 264 -22.51 -3.56 9.95
CA GLY A 264 -23.88 -3.08 9.71
C GLY A 264 -24.85 -3.64 10.75
N GLY A 265 -24.77 -3.07 11.95
CA GLY A 265 -25.68 -3.34 13.07
C GLY A 265 -26.54 -2.16 13.52
N GLU A 266 -26.43 -0.99 12.86
CA GLU A 266 -27.24 0.20 13.12
C GLU A 266 -28.02 0.56 11.85
N GLY A 267 -29.34 0.36 11.85
CA GLY A 267 -30.24 0.64 10.72
C GLY A 267 -30.53 -0.53 9.77
N GLU A 268 -31.21 -0.24 8.66
CA GLU A 268 -31.67 -1.22 7.65
C GLU A 268 -30.58 -1.66 6.65
N ALA A 269 -29.44 -0.95 6.58
CA ALA A 269 -28.38 -1.23 5.60
C ALA A 269 -27.33 -2.21 6.14
N SER A 270 -26.96 -3.22 5.33
CA SER A 270 -25.82 -4.10 5.60
C SER A 270 -24.50 -3.33 5.43
N GLY A 271 -23.60 -3.45 6.41
CA GLY A 271 -22.29 -2.79 6.39
C GLY A 271 -21.32 -3.48 5.42
N PRO A 272 -20.16 -2.87 5.14
CA PRO A 272 -19.20 -3.38 4.17
C PRO A 272 -18.85 -4.86 4.36
N LEU A 273 -18.64 -5.30 5.60
CA LEU A 273 -18.23 -6.66 5.90
C LEU A 273 -19.33 -7.68 5.60
N LYS A 274 -20.59 -7.39 5.95
CA LYS A 274 -21.71 -8.29 5.61
C LYS A 274 -21.94 -8.37 4.10
N ARG A 275 -21.84 -7.23 3.39
CA ARG A 275 -21.98 -7.22 1.93
C ARG A 275 -20.88 -8.06 1.27
N ALA A 276 -19.63 -7.83 1.65
CA ALA A 276 -18.49 -8.61 1.18
C ALA A 276 -18.59 -10.09 1.58
N PHE A 277 -19.15 -10.41 2.75
CA PHE A 277 -19.34 -11.81 3.15
C PHE A 277 -20.25 -12.53 2.16
N VAL A 278 -21.38 -11.92 1.78
CA VAL A 278 -22.28 -12.52 0.78
C VAL A 278 -21.62 -12.57 -0.60
N SER A 279 -21.22 -11.42 -1.15
CA SER A 279 -20.75 -11.34 -2.54
C SER A 279 -19.40 -12.02 -2.76
N THR A 280 -18.48 -11.89 -1.81
CA THR A 280 -17.10 -12.37 -1.96
C THR A 280 -16.95 -13.77 -1.40
N ILE A 281 -17.38 -14.04 -0.16
CA ILE A 281 -17.10 -15.31 0.52
C ILE A 281 -18.06 -16.41 0.07
N LEU A 282 -19.36 -16.11 0.04
CA LEU A 282 -20.39 -17.10 -0.27
C LEU A 282 -20.56 -17.31 -1.77
N GLU A 283 -20.60 -16.22 -2.55
CA GLU A 283 -20.92 -16.27 -3.98
C GLU A 283 -19.66 -16.41 -4.85
N ASP A 284 -18.77 -15.41 -4.85
CA ASP A 284 -17.63 -15.39 -5.77
C ASP A 284 -16.59 -16.46 -5.43
N GLN A 285 -16.05 -16.47 -4.22
CA GLN A 285 -15.02 -17.44 -3.81
C GLN A 285 -15.61 -18.82 -3.52
N ASP A 286 -16.92 -18.91 -3.22
CA ASP A 286 -17.61 -20.14 -2.81
C ASP A 286 -16.77 -20.91 -1.76
N CYS A 287 -16.29 -20.19 -0.74
CA CYS A 287 -15.23 -20.64 0.18
C CYS A 287 -15.53 -21.98 0.85
N PHE A 288 -16.78 -22.22 1.22
CA PHE A 288 -17.22 -23.39 1.98
C PHE A 288 -17.65 -24.57 1.09
N LYS A 289 -17.52 -24.48 -0.25
CA LYS A 289 -17.82 -25.60 -1.13
C LYS A 289 -16.92 -26.79 -0.83
N GLN A 290 -15.63 -26.54 -0.64
CA GLN A 290 -14.64 -27.58 -0.36
C GLN A 290 -14.80 -28.12 1.06
N LYS A 291 -14.62 -29.45 1.22
CA LYS A 291 -14.83 -30.13 2.49
C LYS A 291 -13.97 -29.55 3.62
N SER A 292 -12.68 -29.34 3.36
CA SER A 292 -11.73 -28.75 4.33
C SER A 292 -12.24 -27.43 4.88
N HIS A 293 -12.70 -26.52 4.03
CA HIS A 293 -13.20 -25.22 4.44
C HIS A 293 -14.55 -25.30 5.15
N SER A 294 -15.44 -26.21 4.72
CA SER A 294 -16.69 -26.44 5.45
C SER A 294 -16.47 -27.07 6.83
N ASP A 295 -15.45 -27.91 6.99
CA ASP A 295 -15.07 -28.47 8.30
C ASP A 295 -14.56 -27.35 9.21
N THR A 296 -13.68 -26.48 8.70
CA THR A 296 -13.24 -25.27 9.41
C THR A 296 -14.42 -24.38 9.79
N LEU A 297 -15.39 -24.17 8.90
CA LEU A 297 -16.60 -23.41 9.23
C LEU A 297 -17.40 -24.05 10.37
N LEU A 298 -17.59 -25.37 10.38
CA LEU A 298 -18.29 -26.08 11.45
C LEU A 298 -17.59 -25.93 12.81
N GLU A 299 -16.25 -25.88 12.82
CA GLU A 299 -15.45 -25.66 14.03
C GLU A 299 -15.57 -24.23 14.57
N LEU A 300 -15.91 -23.26 13.72
CA LEU A 300 -16.17 -21.88 14.13
C LEU A 300 -17.56 -21.69 14.74
N LEU A 301 -18.49 -22.63 14.55
CA LEU A 301 -19.86 -22.57 15.08
C LEU A 301 -19.90 -22.78 16.61
N PRO A 302 -21.03 -22.46 17.28
CA PRO A 302 -21.09 -22.54 18.73
C PRO A 302 -20.98 -23.98 19.24
N ALA A 303 -19.87 -24.32 19.90
CA ALA A 303 -19.62 -25.66 20.43
C ALA A 303 -20.70 -26.17 21.41
N SER A 304 -21.45 -25.27 22.05
CA SER A 304 -22.59 -25.61 22.91
C SER A 304 -23.80 -26.17 22.14
N GLU A 305 -23.83 -26.03 20.81
CA GLU A 305 -24.93 -26.45 19.94
C GLU A 305 -24.53 -27.69 19.10
N ALA A 306 -23.85 -28.66 19.74
CA ALA A 306 -23.28 -29.84 19.10
C ALA A 306 -24.29 -30.63 18.24
N ASP A 307 -25.54 -30.79 18.68
CA ASP A 307 -26.57 -31.49 17.90
C ASP A 307 -26.90 -30.77 16.59
N ALA A 308 -26.91 -29.43 16.60
CA ALA A 308 -27.14 -28.63 15.40
C ALA A 308 -25.97 -28.75 14.42
N ILE A 309 -24.74 -28.69 14.93
CA ILE A 309 -23.52 -28.88 14.15
C ILE A 309 -23.46 -30.30 13.56
N GLY A 310 -23.85 -31.32 14.34
CA GLY A 310 -23.93 -32.71 13.87
C GLY A 310 -24.93 -32.88 12.71
N ARG A 311 -26.10 -32.22 12.78
CA ARG A 311 -27.07 -32.21 11.68
C ARG A 311 -26.53 -31.53 10.42
N LEU A 312 -25.83 -30.40 10.57
CA LEU A 312 -25.18 -29.71 9.45
C LEU A 312 -24.12 -30.61 8.80
N ARG A 313 -23.24 -31.20 9.60
CA ARG A 313 -22.20 -32.13 9.15
C ARG A 313 -22.80 -33.29 8.35
N ALA A 314 -23.79 -33.98 8.92
CA ALA A 314 -24.45 -35.10 8.24
C ALA A 314 -25.17 -34.68 6.94
N LYS A 315 -25.74 -33.47 6.89
CA LYS A 315 -26.36 -32.92 5.67
C LYS A 315 -25.31 -32.66 4.59
N TRP A 316 -24.19 -32.06 4.94
CA TRP A 316 -23.13 -31.70 3.99
C TRP A 316 -22.30 -32.89 3.55
N GLU A 317 -22.21 -33.95 4.35
CA GLU A 317 -21.61 -35.24 3.93
C GLU A 317 -22.47 -35.96 2.88
N LYS A 318 -23.80 -35.85 2.99
CA LYS A 318 -24.73 -36.38 1.97
C LYS A 318 -24.74 -35.56 0.68
N GLU A 319 -24.48 -34.25 0.78
CA GLU A 319 -24.45 -33.31 -0.34
C GLU A 319 -23.10 -32.56 -0.41
N PRO A 320 -21.99 -33.24 -0.77
CA PRO A 320 -20.64 -32.67 -0.65
C PRO A 320 -20.40 -31.42 -1.51
N PHE A 321 -21.13 -31.27 -2.62
CA PHE A 321 -21.00 -30.14 -3.55
C PHE A 321 -21.93 -28.96 -3.24
N ARG A 322 -22.60 -28.98 -2.09
CA ARG A 322 -23.48 -27.89 -1.66
C ARG A 322 -22.68 -26.59 -1.55
N SER A 323 -23.21 -25.54 -2.19
CA SER A 323 -22.57 -24.22 -2.26
C SER A 323 -22.49 -23.55 -0.89
N SER A 324 -21.59 -22.59 -0.78
CA SER A 324 -21.38 -21.79 0.43
C SER A 324 -22.63 -21.02 0.83
N THR A 325 -23.34 -20.42 -0.14
CA THR A 325 -24.63 -19.77 0.10
C THR A 325 -25.64 -20.73 0.73
N ASN A 326 -25.78 -21.95 0.20
CA ASN A 326 -26.71 -22.93 0.74
C ASN A 326 -26.27 -23.47 2.11
N LYS A 327 -24.97 -23.66 2.34
CA LYS A 327 -24.41 -24.04 3.65
C LYS A 327 -24.67 -22.93 4.69
N TRP A 328 -24.52 -21.66 4.31
CA TRP A 328 -24.84 -20.53 5.18
C TRP A 328 -26.34 -20.47 5.51
N THR A 329 -27.22 -20.69 4.53
CA THR A 329 -28.67 -20.81 4.76
C THR A 329 -28.98 -21.93 5.75
N ASP A 330 -28.35 -23.10 5.62
CA ASP A 330 -28.55 -24.20 6.57
C ASP A 330 -28.16 -23.81 8.01
N ILE A 331 -27.06 -23.07 8.18
CA ILE A 331 -26.62 -22.54 9.48
C ILE A 331 -27.68 -21.59 10.05
N MET A 332 -28.19 -20.66 9.24
CA MET A 332 -29.21 -19.71 9.65
C MET A 332 -30.52 -20.42 10.07
N GLU A 333 -30.89 -21.51 9.37
CA GLU A 333 -32.03 -22.35 9.76
C GLU A 333 -31.81 -23.02 11.12
N GLN A 334 -30.61 -23.56 11.39
CA GLN A 334 -30.30 -24.12 12.72
C GLN A 334 -30.35 -23.06 13.81
N ALA A 335 -29.79 -21.87 13.56
CA ALA A 335 -29.82 -20.75 14.49
C ALA A 335 -31.26 -20.30 14.80
N SER A 336 -32.15 -20.31 13.80
CA SER A 336 -33.57 -20.00 13.99
C SER A 336 -34.30 -21.07 14.83
N ARG A 337 -33.98 -22.36 14.63
CA ARG A 337 -34.58 -23.48 15.38
C ARG A 337 -34.16 -23.51 16.85
N ALA A 338 -33.03 -22.88 17.21
CA ALA A 338 -32.55 -22.81 18.59
C ALA A 338 -33.42 -21.91 19.51
N GLY A 339 -34.35 -21.13 18.92
CA GLY A 339 -35.20 -20.17 19.63
C GLY A 339 -34.50 -18.83 19.90
N ASP A 340 -35.31 -17.77 20.07
CA ASP A 340 -34.83 -16.38 20.10
C ASP A 340 -33.72 -16.12 21.12
N LYS A 341 -33.83 -16.71 22.32
CA LYS A 341 -32.85 -16.55 23.39
C LYS A 341 -31.47 -17.04 22.97
N LYS A 342 -31.37 -18.27 22.46
CA LYS A 342 -30.09 -18.84 21.99
C LYS A 342 -29.63 -18.18 20.69
N ARG A 343 -30.55 -17.84 19.79
CA ARG A 343 -30.22 -17.14 18.55
C ARG A 343 -29.48 -15.84 18.84
N ASN A 344 -29.99 -15.02 19.77
CA ASN A 344 -29.39 -13.73 20.10
C ASN A 344 -28.16 -13.84 21.01
N ALA A 345 -28.17 -14.76 21.98
CA ALA A 345 -27.09 -14.88 22.96
C ALA A 345 -25.90 -15.72 22.47
N ILE A 346 -26.09 -16.66 21.55
CA ILE A 346 -25.07 -17.65 21.17
C ILE A 346 -24.77 -17.60 19.67
N TRP A 347 -25.78 -17.81 18.83
CA TRP A 347 -25.58 -17.92 17.39
C TRP A 347 -25.16 -16.59 16.76
N LYS A 348 -25.87 -15.49 17.04
CA LYS A 348 -25.56 -14.18 16.45
C LYS A 348 -24.11 -13.73 16.73
N PRO A 349 -23.59 -13.74 17.97
CA PRO A 349 -22.19 -13.40 18.24
C PRO A 349 -21.19 -14.29 17.48
N CYS A 350 -21.47 -15.59 17.40
CA CYS A 350 -20.62 -16.53 16.69
C CYS A 350 -20.61 -16.27 15.17
N LEU A 351 -21.77 -16.00 14.55
CA LEU A 351 -21.85 -15.68 13.13
C LEU A 351 -21.21 -14.32 12.80
N GLU A 352 -21.29 -13.35 13.71
CA GLU A 352 -20.53 -12.10 13.62
C GLU A 352 -19.00 -12.35 13.64
N ASP A 353 -18.51 -13.25 14.49
CA ASP A 353 -17.08 -13.64 14.50
C ASP A 353 -16.66 -14.28 13.17
N VAL A 354 -17.51 -15.14 12.60
CA VAL A 354 -17.26 -15.75 11.28
C VAL A 354 -17.18 -14.67 10.20
N ILE A 355 -18.12 -13.71 10.18
CA ILE A 355 -18.08 -12.61 9.20
C ILE A 355 -16.79 -11.81 9.35
N LEU A 356 -16.42 -11.43 10.58
CA LEU A 356 -15.16 -10.71 10.85
C LEU A 356 -13.94 -11.51 10.38
N GLN A 357 -13.85 -12.79 10.71
CA GLN A 357 -12.68 -13.61 10.36
C GLN A 357 -12.47 -13.73 8.84
N TYR A 358 -13.56 -13.75 8.07
CA TYR A 358 -13.52 -13.92 6.62
C TYR A 358 -13.48 -12.60 5.83
N THR A 359 -13.78 -11.46 6.44
CA THR A 359 -13.91 -10.19 5.69
C THR A 359 -13.19 -8.99 6.30
N TYR A 360 -12.79 -9.06 7.58
CA TYR A 360 -12.13 -7.94 8.24
C TYR A 360 -10.69 -7.76 7.71
N PRO A 361 -10.19 -6.51 7.58
CA PRO A 361 -8.82 -6.22 7.16
C PRO A 361 -7.74 -7.01 7.94
N ARG A 362 -6.79 -7.58 7.21
CA ARG A 362 -5.56 -8.19 7.73
C ARG A 362 -4.40 -7.25 7.40
N ILE A 363 -3.74 -6.70 8.43
CA ILE A 363 -2.73 -5.66 8.31
C ILE A 363 -1.37 -6.24 8.73
N ASP A 364 -0.31 -5.96 7.97
CA ASP A 364 1.05 -6.17 8.47
C ASP A 364 1.37 -5.12 9.54
N LEU A 365 1.25 -5.53 10.80
CA LEU A 365 1.40 -4.64 11.94
C LEU A 365 2.84 -4.14 12.08
N GLU A 366 3.86 -4.90 11.65
CA GLU A 366 5.27 -4.51 11.85
C GLU A 366 5.65 -3.27 11.03
N VAL A 367 5.07 -3.11 9.85
CA VAL A 367 5.25 -1.92 8.97
C VAL A 367 4.72 -0.65 9.64
N SER A 368 3.72 -0.81 10.50
CA SER A 368 2.94 0.28 11.08
C SER A 368 3.47 0.73 12.45
N LYS A 369 4.13 -0.17 13.21
CA LYS A 369 4.52 0.04 14.63
C LYS A 369 5.67 1.01 14.85
N HIS A 370 6.63 1.09 13.93
CA HIS A 370 7.90 1.79 14.18
C HIS A 370 8.12 2.99 13.25
N LEU A 371 8.66 4.08 13.81
CA LEU A 371 9.02 5.26 13.04
C LEU A 371 10.13 5.02 12.02
N ASN A 372 11.03 4.06 12.23
CA ASN A 372 12.18 3.81 11.35
C ASN A 372 11.92 2.83 10.20
N HIS A 373 10.68 2.35 10.04
CA HIS A 373 10.30 1.45 8.97
C HIS A 373 10.33 2.17 7.61
N LEU A 374 10.79 1.47 6.57
CA LEU A 374 10.76 1.96 5.19
C LEU A 374 9.69 1.23 4.41
N LEU A 375 8.98 1.96 3.55
CA LEU A 375 7.97 1.37 2.69
C LEU A 375 8.16 1.83 1.25
N LYS A 376 7.86 0.94 0.30
CA LYS A 376 8.02 1.17 -1.14
C LYS A 376 7.34 2.46 -1.57
N SER A 377 8.08 3.31 -2.30
CA SER A 377 7.56 4.59 -2.76
C SER A 377 6.39 4.43 -3.74
N PRO A 378 5.40 5.34 -3.71
CA PRO A 378 4.47 5.51 -4.83
C PRO A 378 5.23 5.74 -6.14
N PHE A 379 4.61 5.33 -7.24
CA PHE A 379 5.08 5.43 -8.62
C PHE A 379 6.35 4.67 -8.99
N VAL A 380 6.94 3.84 -8.11
CA VAL A 380 8.04 2.95 -8.53
C VAL A 380 7.50 1.78 -9.35
N ILE A 381 8.36 1.17 -10.16
CA ILE A 381 8.03 -0.04 -10.90
C ILE A 381 8.20 -1.24 -10.00
N HIS A 382 7.25 -2.18 -10.03
CA HIS A 382 7.41 -3.46 -9.36
C HIS A 382 8.24 -4.39 -10.26
N PRO A 383 9.43 -4.85 -9.82
CA PRO A 383 10.38 -5.55 -10.70
C PRO A 383 9.85 -6.88 -11.22
N GLY A 384 9.02 -7.60 -10.44
CA GLY A 384 8.45 -8.87 -10.87
C GLY A 384 7.18 -8.79 -11.73
N THR A 385 6.67 -7.59 -12.04
CA THR A 385 5.42 -7.42 -12.81
C THR A 385 5.48 -6.28 -13.84
N GLY A 386 6.49 -5.41 -13.78
CA GLY A 386 6.58 -4.20 -14.60
C GLY A 386 5.49 -3.15 -14.33
N ARG A 387 4.58 -3.40 -13.38
CA ARG A 387 3.47 -2.51 -13.04
C ARG A 387 3.94 -1.35 -12.18
N VAL A 388 3.34 -0.19 -12.39
CA VAL A 388 3.60 1.01 -11.60
C VAL A 388 2.85 0.94 -10.27
N CYS A 389 3.46 1.39 -9.17
CA CYS A 389 2.80 1.48 -7.87
C CYS A 389 1.90 2.73 -7.80
N VAL A 390 0.69 2.64 -8.36
CA VAL A 390 -0.20 3.79 -8.58
C VAL A 390 -1.11 4.11 -7.38
N PRO A 391 -1.37 5.39 -7.07
CA PRO A 391 -2.43 5.79 -6.14
C PRO A 391 -3.82 5.35 -6.62
N LEU A 392 -4.68 4.91 -5.70
CA LEU A 392 -6.05 4.51 -5.98
C LEU A 392 -7.03 5.34 -5.15
N ASP A 393 -8.19 5.63 -5.75
CA ASP A 393 -9.29 6.30 -5.06
C ASP A 393 -10.09 5.30 -4.22
N PRO A 394 -10.18 5.47 -2.88
CA PRO A 394 -10.94 4.57 -2.02
C PRO A 394 -12.43 4.50 -2.41
N ALA A 395 -13.01 5.56 -2.99
CA ALA A 395 -14.41 5.56 -3.43
C ALA A 395 -14.65 4.62 -4.63
N ASN A 396 -13.61 4.34 -5.42
CA ASN A 396 -13.67 3.51 -6.62
C ASN A 396 -12.86 2.21 -6.48
N ILE A 397 -12.48 1.84 -5.27
CA ILE A 397 -11.55 0.73 -5.01
C ILE A 397 -12.06 -0.63 -5.51
N TRP A 398 -13.38 -0.84 -5.43
CA TRP A 398 -14.06 -2.03 -5.93
C TRP A 398 -13.99 -2.17 -7.45
N ALA A 399 -13.83 -1.08 -8.20
CA ALA A 399 -13.77 -1.09 -9.66
C ALA A 399 -12.37 -1.43 -10.19
N PHE A 400 -11.31 -1.19 -9.42
CA PHE A 400 -9.93 -1.46 -9.83
C PHE A 400 -9.68 -2.95 -10.11
N ASP A 401 -9.08 -3.26 -11.26
CA ASP A 401 -8.62 -4.61 -11.61
C ASP A 401 -7.09 -4.67 -11.55
N PRO A 402 -6.48 -5.43 -10.63
CA PRO A 402 -5.02 -5.51 -10.53
C PRO A 402 -4.35 -6.20 -11.74
N THR A 403 -5.12 -6.86 -12.61
CA THR A 403 -4.60 -7.56 -13.80
C THR A 403 -4.40 -6.63 -14.99
N ASP A 404 -5.34 -5.72 -15.24
CA ASP A 404 -5.36 -4.81 -16.40
C ASP A 404 -5.47 -3.32 -16.03
N GLY A 405 -6.04 -3.00 -14.87
CA GLY A 405 -6.28 -1.62 -14.43
C GLY A 405 -5.02 -0.84 -14.04
N CYS A 406 -3.84 -1.45 -14.05
CA CYS A 406 -2.58 -0.80 -13.71
C CYS A 406 -1.63 -0.76 -14.92
N PRO A 407 -1.12 0.41 -15.32
CA PRO A 407 -0.18 0.50 -16.42
C PRO A 407 1.16 -0.16 -16.08
N THR A 408 1.74 -0.86 -17.07
CA THR A 408 3.12 -1.35 -17.02
C THR A 408 4.06 -0.32 -17.64
N VAL A 409 5.33 -0.34 -17.25
CA VAL A 409 6.33 0.53 -17.89
C VAL A 409 6.44 0.29 -19.40
N ALA A 410 6.35 -0.96 -19.85
CA ALA A 410 6.34 -1.28 -21.27
C ALA A 410 5.19 -0.57 -22.02
N ARG A 411 3.97 -0.62 -21.46
CA ARG A 411 2.80 0.08 -22.01
C ARG A 411 3.02 1.60 -22.05
N LEU A 412 3.51 2.18 -20.96
CA LEU A 412 3.70 3.63 -20.87
C LEU A 412 4.75 4.16 -21.84
N LEU A 413 5.85 3.42 -22.04
CA LEU A 413 6.89 3.80 -23.00
C LEU A 413 6.36 3.72 -24.44
N LYS A 414 5.58 2.69 -24.77
CA LYS A 414 4.92 2.57 -26.08
C LYS A 414 3.92 3.70 -26.34
N GLU A 415 3.13 4.06 -25.33
CA GLU A 415 2.21 5.21 -25.40
C GLU A 415 3.00 6.48 -25.72
N LEU A 416 4.10 6.76 -25.00
CA LEU A 416 4.92 7.95 -25.22
C LEU A 416 5.52 8.01 -26.64
N GLN A 417 6.07 6.90 -27.14
CA GLN A 417 6.61 6.81 -28.51
C GLN A 417 5.54 7.10 -29.56
N THR A 418 4.33 6.55 -29.38
CA THR A 418 3.21 6.75 -30.31
C THR A 418 2.82 8.23 -30.37
N VAL A 419 2.70 8.90 -29.21
CA VAL A 419 2.32 10.31 -29.22
C VAL A 419 3.43 11.20 -29.81
N ASP A 420 4.69 10.83 -29.69
CA ASP A 420 5.81 11.58 -30.30
C ASP A 420 5.87 11.38 -31.82
N ALA A 421 5.56 10.18 -32.32
CA ALA A 421 5.45 9.89 -33.74
C ALA A 421 4.28 10.66 -34.39
N ASP A 422 3.10 10.66 -33.76
CA ASP A 422 1.90 11.35 -34.25
C ASP A 422 2.06 12.88 -34.25
N ALA A 423 2.87 13.43 -33.33
CA ALA A 423 3.17 14.86 -33.25
C ALA A 423 4.18 15.33 -34.31
N GLY A 424 4.66 14.43 -35.19
CA GLY A 424 5.66 14.76 -36.21
C GLY A 424 7.00 15.20 -35.61
N VAL A 425 7.32 14.79 -34.38
CA VAL A 425 8.59 15.09 -33.70
C VAL A 425 9.65 14.10 -34.21
N THR A 426 9.90 14.14 -35.52
CA THR A 426 10.96 13.39 -36.19
C THR A 426 12.03 14.37 -36.68
N GLY A 427 12.80 14.95 -35.74
CA GLY A 427 13.93 15.80 -36.13
C GLY A 427 14.54 16.64 -35.01
N LYS A 428 15.80 16.31 -34.68
CA LYS A 428 16.80 17.11 -33.94
C LYS A 428 16.30 17.78 -32.64
N ARG A 429 16.58 17.13 -31.50
CA ARG A 429 16.61 17.78 -30.18
C ARG A 429 17.79 18.77 -30.12
N GLY A 430 17.59 19.94 -30.72
CA GLY A 430 18.38 21.13 -30.48
C GLY A 430 17.55 22.08 -29.64
N ASP A 431 17.96 22.24 -28.39
CA ASP A 431 17.70 23.35 -27.49
C ASP A 431 16.54 24.30 -27.88
N LYS A 432 15.33 23.94 -27.44
CA LYS A 432 14.22 24.89 -27.30
C LYS A 432 13.69 24.82 -25.88
N VAL A 433 14.31 25.64 -25.03
CA VAL A 433 13.70 26.38 -23.91
C VAL A 433 12.28 25.91 -23.59
N LEU A 434 12.19 24.94 -22.68
CA LEU A 434 10.97 24.38 -22.11
C LEU A 434 10.22 25.45 -21.28
N THR A 435 9.58 26.38 -21.98
CA THR A 435 8.57 27.25 -21.39
C THR A 435 7.21 26.62 -21.69
N ASN A 436 6.61 26.03 -20.64
CA ASN A 436 5.24 25.52 -20.59
C ASN A 436 4.93 24.14 -21.21
N VAL A 437 5.83 23.15 -21.10
CA VAL A 437 5.57 21.77 -21.52
C VAL A 437 4.95 20.95 -20.37
N LYS A 438 3.68 20.60 -20.54
CA LYS A 438 2.95 19.55 -19.82
C LYS A 438 3.82 18.29 -19.63
N GLY A 439 3.80 17.67 -18.45
CA GLY A 439 4.67 16.52 -18.17
C GLY A 439 4.39 15.34 -19.11
N ASN A 440 5.40 14.59 -19.55
CA ASN A 440 5.22 13.46 -20.48
C ASN A 440 4.19 12.42 -19.99
N TRP A 441 4.06 12.23 -18.69
CA TRP A 441 3.04 11.35 -18.08
C TRP A 441 1.59 11.81 -18.33
N GLU A 442 1.34 13.08 -18.65
CA GLU A 442 0.00 13.59 -19.00
C GLU A 442 -0.52 13.03 -20.33
N ARG A 443 0.39 12.52 -21.16
CA ARG A 443 0.09 11.94 -22.47
C ARG A 443 -0.02 10.41 -22.42
N THR A 444 0.02 9.81 -21.23
CA THR A 444 -0.01 8.36 -21.04
C THR A 444 -1.15 7.95 -20.10
N SER A 445 -1.40 6.65 -20.03
CA SER A 445 -2.33 6.02 -19.08
C SER A 445 -1.92 6.19 -17.61
N LEU A 446 -0.75 6.79 -17.33
CA LEU A 446 -0.35 7.15 -15.97
C LEU A 446 -1.08 8.39 -15.43
N ARG A 447 -1.57 9.27 -16.32
CA ARG A 447 -2.23 10.54 -15.98
C ARG A 447 -3.27 10.48 -14.86
N PRO A 448 -4.32 9.64 -14.90
CA PRO A 448 -5.37 9.66 -13.87
C PRO A 448 -4.82 9.38 -12.47
N PHE A 449 -3.75 8.58 -12.37
CA PHE A 449 -3.11 8.24 -11.10
C PHE A 449 -2.25 9.39 -10.55
N VAL A 450 -1.61 10.17 -11.44
CA VAL A 450 -0.88 11.38 -11.04
C VAL A 450 -1.86 12.48 -10.62
N GLU A 451 -3.02 12.60 -11.26
CA GLU A 451 -4.08 13.54 -10.85
C GLU A 451 -4.65 13.21 -9.46
N ILE A 452 -4.68 11.94 -9.04
CA ILE A 452 -4.98 11.58 -7.64
C ILE A 452 -3.90 12.12 -6.69
N MET A 453 -2.62 11.91 -7.02
CA MET A 453 -1.50 12.41 -6.21
C MET A 453 -1.49 13.94 -6.14
N ASP A 454 -1.77 14.63 -7.24
CA ASP A 454 -1.84 16.09 -7.30
C ASP A 454 -2.92 16.63 -6.36
N ARG A 455 -4.15 16.08 -6.43
CA ARG A 455 -5.24 16.44 -5.50
C ARG A 455 -4.84 16.20 -4.04
N HIS A 456 -4.16 15.10 -3.75
CA HIS A 456 -3.66 14.80 -2.41
C HIS A 456 -2.61 15.83 -1.94
N CYS A 457 -1.64 16.18 -2.79
CA CYS A 457 -0.64 17.22 -2.50
C CYS A 457 -1.30 18.57 -2.24
N GLN A 458 -2.26 18.97 -3.07
CA GLN A 458 -2.99 20.22 -2.95
C GLN A 458 -3.77 20.30 -1.64
N ALA A 459 -4.40 19.20 -1.22
CA ALA A 459 -5.13 19.12 0.06
C ALA A 459 -4.18 19.36 1.25
N ILE A 460 -3.02 18.70 1.28
CA ILE A 460 -2.00 18.89 2.33
C ILE A 460 -1.51 20.34 2.33
N MET A 461 -1.12 20.87 1.16
CA MET A 461 -0.60 22.23 1.05
C MET A 461 -1.63 23.28 1.47
N LYS A 462 -2.92 23.07 1.18
CA LYS A 462 -4.01 23.95 1.61
C LYS A 462 -4.11 23.99 3.13
N GLU A 463 -4.03 22.84 3.80
CA GLU A 463 -4.04 22.80 5.26
C GLU A 463 -2.79 23.46 5.87
N GLN A 464 -1.61 23.22 5.31
CA GLN A 464 -0.37 23.86 5.77
C GLN A 464 -0.41 25.39 5.62
N LYS A 465 -1.05 25.91 4.57
CA LYS A 465 -1.27 27.35 4.40
C LYS A 465 -2.22 27.90 5.47
N PHE A 466 -3.30 27.17 5.75
CA PHE A 466 -4.26 27.55 6.79
C PHE A 466 -3.61 27.60 8.18
N ILE A 467 -2.86 26.55 8.55
CA ILE A 467 -2.12 26.49 9.83
C ILE A 467 -1.14 27.67 9.94
N LYS A 468 -0.38 27.97 8.88
CA LYS A 468 0.55 29.10 8.87
C LYS A 468 -0.17 30.44 9.08
N GLN A 469 -1.29 30.65 8.39
CA GLN A 469 -2.09 31.88 8.55
C GLN A 469 -2.64 32.04 9.97
N GLU A 470 -3.12 30.96 10.59
CA GLU A 470 -3.57 30.99 11.98
C GLU A 470 -2.41 31.32 12.95
N MET A 471 -1.24 30.72 12.75
CA MET A 471 -0.06 31.02 13.56
C MET A 471 0.38 32.48 13.43
N ASP A 472 0.43 33.00 12.20
CA ASP A 472 0.80 34.39 11.92
C ASP A 472 -0.21 35.35 12.56
N SER A 473 -1.52 35.06 12.50
CA SER A 473 -2.56 35.89 13.14
C SER A 473 -2.45 35.96 14.67
N LYS A 474 -2.25 34.81 15.34
CA LYS A 474 -2.07 34.75 16.80
C LYS A 474 -0.78 35.43 17.26
N SER A 475 0.25 35.43 16.40
CA SER A 475 1.49 36.14 16.67
C SER A 475 1.31 37.65 16.60
N VAL A 476 0.40 38.17 15.78
CA VAL A 476 0.13 39.62 15.67
C VAL A 476 -0.74 40.12 16.84
N ASP A 477 -1.68 39.31 17.33
CA ASP A 477 -2.54 39.67 18.48
C ASP A 477 -1.81 39.63 19.84
N ALA A 478 -0.61 39.06 19.89
CA ALA A 478 0.20 38.93 21.10
C ALA A 478 1.16 40.13 21.35
N TRP A 479 1.10 41.18 20.53
CA TRP A 479 1.94 42.39 20.62
C TRP A 479 1.17 43.64 20.99
#